data_AF-A0ABD0UID9-F1
#
_entry.id   AF-A0ABD0UID9-F1
#
_cell.length_a   1.000
_cell.length_b   1.000
_cell.length_c   1.000
_cell.angle_alpha   90.00
_cell.angle_beta   90.00
_cell.angle_gamma   90.00
#
_symmetry.space_group_name_H-M   'P 1'
#
loop_
_entity.id
_entity.type
_entity.pdbx_description
1 polymer ?
#
loop_
_entity_poly.entity_id
_entity_poly.type
_entity_poly.pdbx_seq_one_letter_code
_entity_poly.pdbx_strand_id
1 'polypeptide(L)'
;MGQATLAGTESAVAGSASSNEKDFKLVGYSNFLRNNPRTDRFPVLGFHHIEFWCGDATNTAGRFSFGLGMRLAARSDISTGNTIYSSLLLRSSSLQFLFSAPTSSSDPPPSSQSQSPLPSFSPSASHRFTLTHGLGVRAIAVRVSDAFSAFHISVSHGARPAFPPADLGVGFALSEVELYGDVVLRFISHPSPTPYSPSFLPGFEDLPTPFPCLDYGIRRLDHAVGNVEDLASAVKYVAAFTGFHEFAEFTAADIGTAESGLNSVVLANNEETVLIPMNEPVHGTKRRSQIQTYLDHNVGAGVQHLALATDDVLQTLREMKAKSPAGGFEFMPPPVPTYYVNLRRRAGDVLSEEQMKQCEELGVLVDRDDQGVLLQIFTRPVGDRPTLFLEIIQRIGCMTKDEEGKEYQKGGCGGFGKGNFSELFKSIEEYEKALEAKQQIAIA
;
A
#
# COMPACT_ATOMS: atom_id res chain seq x y z
N MET A 1 7.48 -48.79 -65.25
CA MET A 1 6.03 -49.07 -65.26
C MET A 1 5.59 -49.18 -63.81
N GLY A 2 4.61 -48.49 -63.25
CA GLY A 2 3.71 -47.42 -63.65
C GLY A 2 3.11 -46.90 -62.33
N GLN A 3 2.67 -45.64 -62.34
CA GLN A 3 2.15 -44.87 -61.22
C GLN A 3 0.97 -45.53 -60.49
N ALA A 4 0.89 -45.31 -59.17
CA ALA A 4 -0.39 -45.12 -58.47
C ALA A 4 -0.15 -44.25 -57.23
N THR A 5 -0.56 -42.99 -57.38
CA THR A 5 -0.64 -41.92 -56.37
C THR A 5 -1.71 -42.26 -55.33
N LEU A 6 -1.35 -42.20 -54.04
CA LEU A 6 -2.31 -42.20 -52.93
C LEU A 6 -2.14 -40.91 -52.12
N ALA A 7 -3.24 -40.17 -52.03
CA ALA A 7 -3.39 -38.88 -51.41
C ALA A 7 -3.15 -38.95 -49.89
N GLY A 8 -2.21 -38.16 -49.40
CA GLY A 8 -2.09 -37.78 -47.98
C GLY A 8 -2.54 -36.33 -47.83
N THR A 9 -3.71 -36.13 -47.25
CA THR A 9 -4.26 -34.81 -46.92
C THR A 9 -3.49 -34.19 -45.76
N GLU A 10 -2.84 -33.05 -46.02
CA GLU A 10 -2.36 -32.12 -45.00
C GLU A 10 -3.56 -31.56 -44.23
N SER A 11 -3.69 -31.90 -42.95
CA SER A 11 -4.62 -31.19 -42.06
C SER A 11 -3.93 -29.95 -41.50
N ALA A 12 -4.43 -28.79 -41.89
CA ALA A 12 -4.07 -27.49 -41.35
C ALA A 12 -4.14 -27.52 -39.81
N VAL A 13 -3.03 -27.17 -39.15
CA VAL A 13 -3.01 -26.81 -37.73
C VAL A 13 -3.68 -25.44 -37.62
N ALA A 14 -4.99 -25.45 -37.39
CA ALA A 14 -5.74 -24.27 -37.02
C ALA A 14 -5.32 -23.86 -35.61
N GLY A 15 -4.73 -22.66 -35.50
CA GLY A 15 -4.43 -22.04 -34.22
C GLY A 15 -5.71 -21.85 -33.41
N SER A 16 -5.76 -22.45 -32.22
CA SER A 16 -6.79 -22.18 -31.23
C SER A 16 -6.43 -20.90 -30.47
N ALA A 17 -6.66 -19.76 -31.12
CA ALA A 17 -6.87 -18.50 -30.41
C ALA A 17 -8.38 -18.35 -30.16
N SER A 18 -8.84 -18.70 -28.96
CA SER A 18 -10.16 -18.32 -28.42
C SER A 18 -10.15 -18.65 -26.91
N SER A 19 -10.60 -17.85 -25.96
CA SER A 19 -11.68 -16.85 -26.03
C SER A 19 -11.87 -16.05 -24.71
N ASN A 20 -10.82 -15.63 -23.99
CA ASN A 20 -10.99 -15.03 -22.63
C ASN A 20 -10.52 -13.57 -22.43
N GLU A 21 -10.24 -12.81 -23.49
CA GLU A 21 -9.84 -11.39 -23.35
C GLU A 21 -11.01 -10.38 -23.31
N LYS A 22 -12.26 -10.82 -23.43
CA LYS A 22 -13.40 -9.89 -23.66
C LYS A 22 -14.00 -9.20 -22.42
N ASP A 23 -13.62 -9.57 -21.19
CA ASP A 23 -14.39 -9.17 -20.01
C ASP A 23 -13.74 -8.16 -19.04
N PHE A 24 -12.54 -7.64 -19.33
CA PHE A 24 -11.95 -6.57 -18.51
C PHE A 24 -11.77 -5.31 -19.34
N LYS A 25 -12.72 -4.37 -19.18
CA LYS A 25 -12.70 -3.08 -19.88
C LYS A 25 -12.96 -1.98 -18.88
N LEU A 26 -11.94 -1.16 -18.63
CA LEU A 26 -12.08 0.06 -17.85
C LEU A 26 -13.03 1.02 -18.60
N VAL A 27 -13.99 1.56 -17.87
CA VAL A 27 -14.99 2.52 -18.36
C VAL A 27 -14.65 3.97 -17.97
N GLY A 28 -13.70 4.15 -17.06
CA GLY A 28 -13.24 5.44 -16.54
C GLY A 28 -14.11 5.97 -15.41
N TYR A 29 -13.53 6.85 -14.60
CA TYR A 29 -14.12 7.32 -13.35
C TYR A 29 -15.57 7.84 -13.50
N SER A 30 -15.85 8.61 -14.56
CA SER A 30 -17.17 9.22 -14.76
C SER A 30 -18.25 8.23 -15.21
N ASN A 31 -17.88 7.08 -15.78
CA ASN A 31 -18.81 6.04 -16.21
C ASN A 31 -18.86 4.86 -15.23
N PHE A 32 -17.99 4.84 -14.23
CA PHE A 32 -17.93 3.78 -13.24
C PHE A 32 -19.13 3.87 -12.29
N LEU A 33 -20.01 2.88 -12.37
CA LEU A 33 -21.12 2.72 -11.45
C LEU A 33 -20.69 1.84 -10.29
N ARG A 34 -20.29 2.46 -9.17
CA ARG A 34 -19.92 1.74 -7.96
C ARG A 34 -21.08 0.87 -7.48
N ASN A 35 -20.80 -0.42 -7.36
CA ASN A 35 -21.69 -1.40 -6.76
C ASN A 35 -20.90 -2.18 -5.71
N ASN A 36 -21.44 -2.31 -4.49
CA ASN A 36 -20.85 -3.15 -3.45
C ASN A 36 -21.73 -4.42 -3.32
N PRO A 37 -21.36 -5.52 -4.02
CA PRO A 37 -22.12 -6.76 -3.99
C PRO A 37 -21.90 -7.56 -2.69
N ARG A 38 -21.01 -7.10 -1.81
CA ARG A 38 -20.64 -7.73 -0.53
C ARG A 38 -20.20 -9.19 -0.68
N THR A 39 -19.22 -9.42 -1.55
CA THR A 39 -18.78 -10.75 -2.01
C THR A 39 -17.52 -11.29 -1.34
N ASP A 40 -17.01 -10.69 -0.26
CA ASP A 40 -15.87 -11.22 0.49
C ASP A 40 -16.08 -12.72 0.77
N ARG A 41 -15.07 -13.53 0.43
CA ARG A 41 -15.15 -14.99 0.63
C ARG A 41 -14.93 -15.39 2.08
N PHE A 42 -14.33 -14.50 2.86
CA PHE A 42 -14.09 -14.65 4.28
C PHE A 42 -14.19 -13.28 4.96
N PRO A 43 -14.65 -13.18 6.21
CA PRO A 43 -14.81 -11.88 6.87
C PRO A 43 -13.46 -11.17 7.11
N VAL A 44 -13.30 -10.01 6.47
CA VAL A 44 -12.15 -9.10 6.64
C VAL A 44 -12.58 -7.90 7.49
N LEU A 45 -11.87 -7.65 8.58
CA LEU A 45 -12.23 -6.63 9.58
C LEU A 45 -11.55 -5.28 9.32
N GLY A 46 -10.33 -5.28 8.79
CA GLY A 46 -9.55 -4.07 8.55
C GLY A 46 -8.06 -4.35 8.38
N PHE A 47 -7.27 -3.32 8.11
CA PHE A 47 -5.82 -3.42 8.15
C PHE A 47 -5.34 -3.74 9.57
N HIS A 48 -4.35 -4.64 9.67
CA HIS A 48 -3.70 -4.97 10.95
C HIS A 48 -2.34 -4.28 11.07
N HIS A 49 -1.43 -4.50 10.12
CA HIS A 49 -0.09 -3.90 10.09
C HIS A 49 0.51 -3.95 8.69
N ILE A 50 1.57 -3.16 8.46
CA ILE A 50 2.45 -3.28 7.31
C ILE A 50 3.82 -3.75 7.78
N GLU A 51 4.38 -4.79 7.16
CA GLU A 51 5.76 -5.22 7.42
C GLU A 51 6.69 -4.77 6.30
N PHE A 52 7.76 -4.09 6.68
CA PHE A 52 8.89 -3.76 5.82
C PHE A 52 10.01 -4.76 6.07
N TRP A 53 10.54 -5.33 4.99
CA TRP A 53 11.85 -5.96 5.04
C TRP A 53 12.92 -4.92 4.70
N CYS A 54 13.95 -4.89 5.52
CA CYS A 54 14.99 -3.87 5.47
C CYS A 54 16.36 -4.44 5.83
N GLY A 55 17.42 -3.76 5.41
CA GLY A 55 18.79 -4.17 5.72
C GLY A 55 19.16 -4.00 7.19
N ASP A 56 18.57 -3.00 7.86
CA ASP A 56 18.75 -2.77 9.29
C ASP A 56 17.45 -2.19 9.90
N ALA A 57 16.80 -2.99 10.75
CA ALA A 57 15.52 -2.64 11.37
C ALA A 57 15.65 -1.45 12.31
N THR A 58 16.76 -1.33 13.05
CA THR A 58 16.98 -0.27 14.05
C THR A 58 17.01 1.11 13.42
N ASN A 59 17.82 1.30 12.37
CA ASN A 59 17.95 2.57 11.67
C ASN A 59 16.66 2.91 10.92
N THR A 60 16.06 1.91 10.25
CA THR A 60 14.83 2.15 9.48
C THR A 60 13.67 2.52 10.40
N ALA A 61 13.42 1.74 11.46
CA ALA A 61 12.40 2.06 12.45
C ALA A 61 12.68 3.37 13.17
N GLY A 62 13.95 3.67 13.49
CA GLY A 62 14.34 4.94 14.11
C GLY A 62 13.97 6.15 13.24
N ARG A 63 14.29 6.08 11.94
CA ARG A 63 13.94 7.15 10.98
C ARG A 63 12.43 7.30 10.81
N PHE A 64 11.69 6.20 10.67
CA PHE A 64 10.23 6.24 10.54
C PHE A 64 9.56 6.75 11.82
N SER A 65 10.06 6.35 12.99
CA SER A 65 9.60 6.82 14.29
C SER A 65 9.73 8.34 14.38
N PHE A 66 10.94 8.87 14.18
CA PHE A 66 11.22 10.30 14.19
C PHE A 66 10.47 11.07 13.10
N GLY A 67 10.44 10.56 11.87
CA GLY A 67 9.88 11.25 10.72
C GLY A 67 8.35 11.26 10.66
N LEU A 68 7.68 10.23 11.17
CA LEU A 68 6.21 10.10 11.18
C LEU A 68 5.60 10.39 12.56
N GLY A 69 6.44 10.55 13.58
CA GLY A 69 5.98 10.69 14.95
C GLY A 69 5.30 9.42 15.45
N MET A 70 5.87 8.25 15.18
CA MET A 70 5.32 6.96 15.62
C MET A 70 6.15 6.40 16.75
N ARG A 71 5.51 6.04 17.87
CA ARG A 71 6.24 5.46 19.01
C ARG A 71 6.71 4.03 18.69
N LEU A 72 7.88 3.67 19.17
CA LEU A 72 8.29 2.27 19.25
C LEU A 72 7.43 1.57 20.32
N ALA A 73 6.65 0.58 19.92
CA ALA A 73 5.59 -0.02 20.72
C ALA A 73 5.90 -1.44 21.18
N ALA A 74 6.57 -2.23 20.36
CA ALA A 74 6.97 -3.59 20.69
C ALA A 74 8.23 -3.99 19.91
N ARG A 75 8.90 -5.06 20.37
CA ARG A 75 10.07 -5.63 19.69
C ARG A 75 10.11 -7.15 19.78
N SER A 76 10.78 -7.75 18.81
CA SER A 76 11.26 -9.13 18.89
C SER A 76 12.66 -9.17 18.28
N ASP A 77 13.67 -9.30 19.13
CA ASP A 77 15.08 -9.33 18.77
C ASP A 77 15.87 -10.22 19.76
N ILE A 78 17.19 -10.17 19.70
CA ILE A 78 18.07 -10.98 20.55
C ILE A 78 17.83 -10.76 22.05
N SER A 79 17.40 -9.56 22.47
CA SER A 79 17.08 -9.26 23.86
C SER A 79 15.80 -9.93 24.34
N THR A 80 14.92 -10.31 23.42
CA THR A 80 13.70 -11.08 23.66
C THR A 80 13.88 -12.59 23.43
N GLY A 81 15.10 -13.03 23.11
CA GLY A 81 15.42 -14.42 22.80
C GLY A 81 15.26 -14.81 21.33
N ASN A 82 14.90 -13.88 20.44
CA ASN A 82 14.84 -14.12 19.00
C ASN A 82 16.21 -13.90 18.34
N THR A 83 16.83 -14.98 17.87
CA THR A 83 18.15 -14.96 17.23
C THR A 83 18.09 -15.01 15.70
N ILE A 84 16.89 -15.09 15.12
CA ILE A 84 16.67 -15.29 13.69
C ILE A 84 16.62 -13.94 12.96
N TYR A 85 15.90 -12.98 13.55
CA TYR A 85 15.71 -11.65 13.03
C TYR A 85 15.53 -10.63 14.17
N SER A 86 15.67 -9.35 13.82
CA SER A 86 15.26 -8.22 14.64
C SER A 86 14.03 -7.57 14.02
N SER A 87 12.95 -7.48 14.80
CA SER A 87 11.69 -6.87 14.40
C SER A 87 11.26 -5.79 15.36
N LEU A 88 11.03 -4.58 14.86
CA LEU A 88 10.63 -3.41 15.63
C LEU A 88 9.26 -2.90 15.17
N LEU A 89 8.31 -2.80 16.09
CA LEU A 89 6.96 -2.33 15.81
C LEU A 89 6.81 -0.86 16.20
N LEU A 90 6.53 -0.01 15.21
CA LEU A 90 6.08 1.35 15.43
C LEU A 90 4.55 1.42 15.44
N ARG A 91 4.00 2.28 16.29
CA ARG A 91 2.55 2.49 16.40
C ARG A 91 2.22 3.97 16.49
N SER A 92 1.18 4.40 15.77
CA SER A 92 0.44 5.62 16.09
C SER A 92 -1.05 5.36 15.95
N SER A 93 -1.76 5.45 17.09
CA SER A 93 -3.13 4.94 17.23
C SER A 93 -3.26 3.50 16.69
N SER A 94 -4.05 3.27 15.64
CA SER A 94 -4.25 1.96 15.00
C SER A 94 -3.24 1.65 13.89
N LEU A 95 -2.49 2.63 13.40
CA LEU A 95 -1.44 2.40 12.40
C LEU A 95 -0.28 1.63 13.04
N GLN A 96 0.12 0.54 12.40
CA GLN A 96 1.19 -0.35 12.86
C GLN A 96 2.16 -0.65 11.73
N PHE A 97 3.42 -0.25 11.91
CA PHE A 97 4.51 -0.54 10.99
C PHE A 97 5.53 -1.44 11.67
N LEU A 98 5.79 -2.59 11.08
CA LEU A 98 6.77 -3.56 11.54
C LEU A 98 8.00 -3.49 10.64
N PHE A 99 9.18 -3.34 11.21
CA PHE A 99 10.45 -3.31 10.47
C PHE A 99 11.27 -4.53 10.86
N SER A 100 11.55 -5.39 9.89
CA SER A 100 12.20 -6.67 10.14
C SER A 100 13.48 -6.78 9.31
N ALA A 101 14.57 -7.20 9.96
CA ALA A 101 15.87 -7.42 9.36
C ALA A 101 16.47 -8.74 9.86
N PRO A 102 17.10 -9.55 8.99
CA PRO A 102 17.69 -10.81 9.37
C PRO A 102 18.93 -10.59 10.26
N THR A 103 19.07 -11.39 11.32
CA THR A 103 20.30 -11.43 12.14
C THR A 103 21.14 -12.68 11.84
N SER A 104 20.52 -13.70 11.25
CA SER A 104 21.18 -14.90 10.71
C SER A 104 21.32 -14.79 9.20
N SER A 105 22.40 -15.36 8.64
CA SER A 105 22.60 -15.46 7.19
C SER A 105 21.89 -16.65 6.56
N SER A 106 21.55 -17.67 7.35
CA SER A 106 20.87 -18.88 6.89
C SER A 106 19.52 -19.06 7.58
N ASP A 107 18.61 -19.71 6.86
CA ASP A 107 17.32 -20.08 7.43
C ASP A 107 17.52 -21.10 8.56
N PRO A 108 16.88 -20.88 9.72
CA PRO A 108 16.97 -21.80 10.83
C PRO A 108 16.24 -23.11 10.52
N PRO A 109 16.58 -24.23 11.20
CA PRO A 109 15.87 -25.48 11.01
C PRO A 109 14.38 -25.32 11.34
N PRO A 110 13.49 -26.14 10.72
CA PRO A 110 12.04 -25.99 10.89
C PRO A 110 11.56 -26.01 12.36
N SER A 111 12.26 -26.74 13.23
CA SER A 111 11.93 -26.85 14.65
C SER A 111 12.09 -25.54 15.44
N SER A 112 12.97 -24.63 15.02
CA SER A 112 13.11 -23.30 15.63
C SER A 112 12.28 -22.23 14.93
N GLN A 113 11.90 -22.42 13.66
CA GLN A 113 10.94 -21.55 12.96
C GLN A 113 9.55 -21.58 13.60
N SER A 114 9.08 -22.76 14.02
CA SER A 114 7.76 -22.91 14.65
C SER A 114 7.63 -22.22 16.01
N GLN A 115 8.74 -21.82 16.63
CA GLN A 115 8.76 -21.08 17.90
C GLN A 115 9.01 -19.57 17.70
N SER A 116 9.20 -19.14 16.45
CA SER A 116 9.44 -17.75 16.13
C SER A 116 8.14 -16.93 16.19
N PRO A 117 8.17 -15.68 16.68
CA PRO A 117 6.99 -14.79 16.67
C PRO A 117 6.41 -14.53 15.28
N LEU A 118 7.22 -14.65 14.23
CA LEU A 118 6.85 -14.59 12.82
C LEU A 118 7.41 -15.84 12.14
N PRO A 119 6.69 -16.97 12.19
CA PRO A 119 7.20 -18.24 11.67
C PRO A 119 7.33 -18.25 10.14
N SER A 120 6.76 -17.25 9.44
CA SER A 120 6.92 -17.02 8.00
C SER A 120 8.20 -16.28 7.62
N PHE A 121 8.96 -15.74 8.57
CA PHE A 121 10.18 -15.01 8.27
C PHE A 121 11.31 -15.96 7.82
N SER A 122 11.82 -15.74 6.61
CA SER A 122 13.00 -16.43 6.07
C SER A 122 14.15 -15.44 5.90
N PRO A 123 15.25 -15.60 6.67
CA PRO A 123 16.45 -14.79 6.48
C PRO A 123 16.98 -14.77 5.04
N SER A 124 16.98 -15.92 4.35
CA SER A 124 17.47 -15.98 2.97
C SER A 124 16.57 -15.20 2.00
N ALA A 125 15.25 -15.31 2.16
CA ALA A 125 14.29 -14.53 1.39
C ALA A 125 14.39 -13.03 1.69
N SER A 126 14.60 -12.66 2.96
CA SER A 126 14.74 -11.26 3.38
C SER A 126 16.00 -10.60 2.82
N HIS A 127 17.13 -11.31 2.82
CA HIS A 127 18.34 -10.85 2.14
C HIS A 127 18.11 -10.65 0.65
N ARG A 128 17.50 -11.63 -0.03
CA ARG A 128 17.20 -11.54 -1.47
C ARG A 128 16.26 -10.37 -1.76
N PHE A 129 15.19 -10.20 -1.01
CA PHE A 129 14.24 -9.10 -1.14
C PHE A 129 14.94 -7.74 -1.01
N THR A 130 15.77 -7.57 0.03
CA THR A 130 16.48 -6.31 0.27
C THR A 130 17.49 -5.99 -0.84
N LEU A 131 18.16 -7.02 -1.38
CA LEU A 131 19.05 -6.85 -2.53
C LEU A 131 18.27 -6.46 -3.80
N THR A 132 17.14 -7.12 -4.06
CA THR A 132 16.32 -6.87 -5.25
C THR A 132 15.65 -5.50 -5.20
N HIS A 133 15.02 -5.12 -4.09
CA HIS A 133 14.12 -3.96 -4.01
C HIS A 133 14.68 -2.78 -3.19
N GLY A 134 15.67 -3.01 -2.33
CA GLY A 134 16.04 -2.07 -1.28
C GLY A 134 15.05 -2.12 -0.11
N LEU A 135 14.75 -0.96 0.50
CA LEU A 135 13.66 -0.85 1.47
C LEU A 135 12.32 -1.02 0.75
N GLY A 136 11.50 -1.98 1.18
CA GLY A 136 10.19 -2.22 0.60
C GLY A 136 9.21 -2.91 1.55
N VAL A 137 7.93 -2.87 1.21
CA VAL A 137 6.87 -3.58 1.94
C VAL A 137 6.88 -5.05 1.54
N ARG A 138 7.05 -5.94 2.50
CA ARG A 138 6.93 -7.40 2.29
C ARG A 138 5.50 -7.87 2.50
N ALA A 139 4.83 -7.43 3.56
CA ALA A 139 3.51 -7.92 3.92
C ALA A 139 2.51 -6.79 4.14
N ILE A 140 1.36 -6.90 3.49
CA ILE A 140 0.15 -6.16 3.85
C ILE A 140 -0.66 -7.10 4.73
N ALA A 141 -0.75 -6.83 6.02
CA ALA A 141 -1.50 -7.68 6.94
C ALA A 141 -2.91 -7.14 7.17
N VAL A 142 -3.89 -8.01 7.02
CA VAL A 142 -5.30 -7.73 7.31
C VAL A 142 -5.78 -8.60 8.47
N ARG A 143 -6.61 -8.02 9.33
CA ARG A 143 -7.30 -8.76 10.37
C ARG A 143 -8.50 -9.46 9.77
N VAL A 144 -8.59 -10.76 9.97
CA VAL A 144 -9.71 -11.61 9.54
C VAL A 144 -10.34 -12.28 10.75
N SER A 145 -11.55 -12.80 10.55
CA SER A 145 -12.23 -13.60 11.60
C SER A 145 -11.47 -14.87 11.96
N ASP A 146 -10.94 -15.59 10.96
CA ASP A 146 -10.12 -16.79 11.12
C ASP A 146 -9.08 -16.91 10.00
N ALA A 147 -7.80 -16.87 10.36
CA ALA A 147 -6.67 -16.94 9.42
C ALA A 147 -6.49 -18.33 8.79
N PHE A 148 -6.97 -19.40 9.43
CA PHE A 148 -6.96 -20.74 8.82
C PHE A 148 -7.99 -20.81 7.69
N SER A 149 -9.23 -20.44 7.99
CA SER A 149 -10.31 -20.40 7.01
C SER A 149 -9.99 -19.46 5.85
N ALA A 150 -9.50 -18.23 6.12
CA ALA A 150 -9.15 -17.26 5.09
C ALA A 150 -8.10 -17.82 4.10
N PHE A 151 -7.07 -18.51 4.60
CA PHE A 151 -6.07 -19.16 3.75
C PHE A 151 -6.66 -20.26 2.88
N HIS A 152 -7.39 -21.22 3.45
CA HIS A 152 -7.93 -22.35 2.70
C HIS A 152 -8.96 -21.90 1.64
N ILE A 153 -9.81 -20.93 2.00
CA ILE A 153 -10.74 -20.32 1.05
C ILE A 153 -9.98 -19.59 -0.05
N SER A 154 -8.95 -18.81 0.27
CA SER A 154 -8.13 -18.12 -0.74
C SER A 154 -7.48 -19.11 -1.72
N VAL A 155 -6.81 -20.15 -1.21
CA VAL A 155 -6.11 -21.14 -2.03
C VAL A 155 -7.08 -21.94 -2.90
N SER A 156 -8.25 -22.31 -2.38
CA SER A 156 -9.30 -22.98 -3.19
C SER A 156 -9.86 -22.10 -4.32
N HIS A 157 -9.64 -20.78 -4.25
CA HIS A 157 -10.04 -19.80 -5.26
C HIS A 157 -8.84 -19.24 -6.04
N GLY A 158 -7.71 -19.95 -6.04
CA GLY A 158 -6.58 -19.69 -6.92
C GLY A 158 -5.44 -18.88 -6.30
N ALA A 159 -5.52 -18.49 -5.02
CA ALA A 159 -4.39 -17.85 -4.36
C ALA A 159 -3.19 -18.78 -4.30
N ARG A 160 -2.00 -18.24 -4.60
CA ARG A 160 -0.74 -18.95 -4.43
C ARG A 160 -0.32 -18.91 -2.96
N PRO A 161 -0.13 -20.06 -2.30
CA PRO A 161 0.22 -20.10 -0.88
C PRO A 161 1.66 -19.61 -0.67
N ALA A 162 1.86 -18.68 0.27
CA ALA A 162 3.18 -18.20 0.65
C ALA A 162 3.63 -18.77 2.00
N PHE A 163 2.72 -18.86 2.98
CA PHE A 163 2.97 -19.50 4.27
C PHE A 163 1.68 -20.15 4.79
N PRO A 164 1.71 -21.46 5.13
CA PRO A 164 0.52 -22.17 5.62
C PRO A 164 0.07 -21.62 6.99
N PRO A 165 -1.20 -21.81 7.37
CA PRO A 165 -1.70 -21.37 8.67
C PRO A 165 -0.91 -21.93 9.84
N ALA A 166 -0.55 -21.04 10.77
CA ALA A 166 0.13 -21.38 12.02
C ALA A 166 -0.61 -20.75 13.20
N ASP A 167 -0.73 -21.53 14.28
CA ASP A 167 -1.14 -21.04 15.60
C ASP A 167 0.07 -20.41 16.29
N LEU A 168 -0.05 -19.14 16.69
CA LEU A 168 0.99 -18.39 17.38
C LEU A 168 0.83 -18.47 18.92
N GLY A 169 -0.24 -19.10 19.41
CA GLY A 169 -0.61 -19.17 20.81
C GLY A 169 -1.61 -18.09 21.23
N VAL A 170 -2.26 -18.31 22.39
CA VAL A 170 -3.27 -17.41 22.99
C VAL A 170 -4.40 -16.98 22.02
N GLY A 171 -4.72 -17.85 21.06
CA GLY A 171 -5.77 -17.65 20.07
C GLY A 171 -5.35 -16.82 18.85
N PHE A 172 -4.07 -16.48 18.69
CA PHE A 172 -3.55 -15.84 17.50
C PHE A 172 -3.25 -16.86 16.41
N ALA A 173 -3.61 -16.55 15.17
CA ALA A 173 -3.20 -17.32 14.01
C ALA A 173 -2.74 -16.41 12.87
N LEU A 174 -1.82 -16.94 12.06
CA LEU A 174 -1.20 -16.26 10.94
C LEU A 174 -1.14 -17.19 9.73
N SER A 175 -1.41 -16.64 8.55
CA SER A 175 -1.17 -17.31 7.26
C SER A 175 -0.87 -16.28 6.17
N GLU A 176 -0.28 -16.71 5.04
CA GLU A 176 0.09 -15.79 3.96
C GLU A 176 -0.19 -16.40 2.58
N VAL A 177 -0.67 -15.55 1.67
CA VAL A 177 -0.77 -15.84 0.24
C VAL A 177 -0.05 -14.75 -0.56
N GLU A 178 0.44 -15.09 -1.74
CA GLU A 178 1.05 -14.12 -2.65
C GLU A 178 0.00 -13.12 -3.13
N LEU A 179 0.31 -11.82 -3.05
CA LEU A 179 -0.56 -10.74 -3.51
C LEU A 179 -0.15 -10.27 -4.93
N TYR A 180 1.05 -9.70 -5.05
CA TYR A 180 1.68 -9.34 -6.33
C TYR A 180 3.20 -9.22 -6.14
N GLY A 181 3.98 -9.58 -7.15
CA GLY A 181 5.44 -9.63 -7.04
C GLY A 181 5.90 -10.45 -5.83
N ASP A 182 6.82 -9.90 -5.05
CA ASP A 182 7.27 -10.47 -3.77
C ASP A 182 6.48 -9.93 -2.55
N VAL A 183 5.28 -9.37 -2.74
CA VAL A 183 4.40 -8.90 -1.66
C VAL A 183 3.40 -9.99 -1.29
N VAL A 184 3.21 -10.21 0.01
CA VAL A 184 2.20 -11.14 0.53
C VAL A 184 1.03 -10.41 1.17
N LEU A 185 -0.16 -10.99 1.03
CA LEU A 185 -1.31 -10.67 1.86
C LEU A 185 -1.28 -11.61 3.08
N ARG A 186 -1.07 -11.02 4.26
CA ARG A 186 -1.00 -11.77 5.52
C ARG A 186 -2.35 -11.71 6.22
N PHE A 187 -2.89 -12.87 6.57
CA PHE A 187 -4.10 -12.97 7.37
C PHE A 187 -3.72 -13.14 8.84
N ILE A 188 -4.25 -12.28 9.69
CA ILE A 188 -4.13 -12.39 11.16
C ILE A 188 -5.52 -12.54 11.77
N SER A 189 -5.72 -13.54 12.62
CA SER A 189 -6.92 -13.64 13.46
C SER A 189 -6.51 -13.77 14.91
N HIS A 190 -7.27 -13.10 15.79
CA HIS A 190 -7.10 -13.20 17.23
C HIS A 190 -8.43 -12.87 17.93
N PRO A 191 -8.68 -13.42 19.14
CA PRO A 191 -9.87 -13.10 19.92
C PRO A 191 -9.93 -11.60 20.27
N SER A 192 -11.11 -11.16 20.71
CA SER A 192 -11.26 -9.81 21.25
C SER A 192 -10.22 -9.53 22.33
N PRO A 193 -9.54 -8.38 22.29
CA PRO A 193 -8.45 -8.09 23.20
C PRO A 193 -8.94 -8.10 24.65
N THR A 194 -8.24 -8.85 25.50
CA THR A 194 -8.38 -8.83 26.95
C THR A 194 -7.20 -8.07 27.56
N PRO A 195 -7.24 -7.67 28.85
CA PRO A 195 -6.08 -7.06 29.52
C PRO A 195 -4.80 -7.91 29.50
N TYR A 196 -4.92 -9.21 29.21
CA TYR A 196 -3.81 -10.16 29.13
C TYR A 196 -3.42 -10.53 27.69
N SER A 197 -4.09 -9.97 26.68
CA SER A 197 -3.76 -10.21 25.28
C SER A 197 -2.44 -9.51 24.92
N PRO A 198 -1.55 -10.15 24.15
CA PRO A 198 -0.37 -9.47 23.61
C PRO A 198 -0.78 -8.20 22.88
N SER A 199 -0.03 -7.10 23.01
CA SER A 199 -0.38 -5.86 22.33
C SER A 199 -0.16 -5.90 20.82
N PHE A 200 0.58 -6.89 20.33
CA PHE A 200 0.80 -7.13 18.90
C PHE A 200 0.66 -8.62 18.54
N LEU A 201 1.75 -9.38 18.51
CA LEU A 201 1.75 -10.83 18.25
C LEU A 201 2.44 -11.55 19.43
N PRO A 202 2.08 -12.81 19.72
CA PRO A 202 2.79 -13.61 20.71
C PRO A 202 4.30 -13.64 20.46
N GLY A 203 5.08 -13.47 21.54
CA GLY A 203 6.55 -13.43 21.47
C GLY A 203 7.16 -12.07 21.10
N PHE A 204 6.34 -11.04 20.89
CA PHE A 204 6.81 -9.65 20.95
C PHE A 204 6.75 -9.12 22.39
N GLU A 205 7.81 -8.44 22.82
CA GLU A 205 7.87 -7.72 24.09
C GLU A 205 7.34 -6.30 23.90
N ASP A 206 6.38 -5.89 24.75
CA ASP A 206 5.86 -4.52 24.76
C ASP A 206 6.87 -3.56 25.38
N LEU A 207 7.03 -2.41 24.73
CA LEU A 207 7.94 -1.36 25.20
C LEU A 207 7.19 -0.26 25.95
N PRO A 208 7.77 0.26 27.03
CA PRO A 208 7.14 1.31 27.82
C PRO A 208 6.93 2.57 26.96
N THR A 209 5.81 3.25 27.17
CA THR A 209 5.52 4.51 26.47
C THR A 209 6.31 5.64 27.15
N PRO A 210 7.28 6.28 26.47
CA PRO A 210 8.01 7.40 27.05
C PRO A 210 7.11 8.63 27.20
N PHE A 211 7.43 9.50 28.15
CA PHE A 211 6.78 10.80 28.33
C PHE A 211 7.79 11.93 28.07
N PRO A 212 7.51 12.87 27.13
CA PRO A 212 6.33 12.94 26.26
C PRO A 212 6.32 11.84 25.18
N CYS A 213 5.13 11.32 24.86
CA CYS A 213 4.97 10.32 23.80
C CYS A 213 5.07 11.00 22.44
N LEU A 214 5.84 10.40 21.54
CA LEU A 214 5.93 10.85 20.16
C LEU A 214 4.63 10.49 19.41
N ASP A 215 3.86 11.50 18.99
CA ASP A 215 2.67 11.38 18.15
C ASP A 215 2.45 12.69 17.36
N TYR A 216 2.43 12.60 16.02
CA TYR A 216 2.16 13.75 15.14
C TYR A 216 0.71 13.82 14.64
N GLY A 217 -0.15 12.88 15.03
CA GLY A 217 -1.56 12.90 14.65
C GLY A 217 -1.99 11.82 13.66
N ILE A 218 -1.08 10.97 13.18
CA ILE A 218 -1.41 9.86 12.27
C ILE A 218 -2.25 8.81 13.03
N ARG A 219 -3.27 8.23 12.38
CA ARG A 219 -4.25 7.37 13.05
C ARG A 219 -4.38 5.97 12.50
N ARG A 220 -4.41 5.81 11.19
CA ARG A 220 -4.65 4.52 10.51
C ARG A 220 -4.05 4.50 9.11
N LEU A 221 -3.93 3.30 8.54
CA LEU A 221 -3.73 3.13 7.12
C LEU A 221 -5.09 3.32 6.42
N ASP A 222 -5.14 4.20 5.42
CA ASP A 222 -6.34 4.43 4.60
C ASP A 222 -6.38 3.44 3.43
N HIS A 223 -5.27 3.35 2.69
CA HIS A 223 -5.12 2.42 1.57
C HIS A 223 -3.64 2.11 1.30
N ALA A 224 -3.39 0.98 0.62
CA ALA A 224 -2.05 0.54 0.23
C ALA A 224 -2.03 0.20 -1.26
N VAL A 225 -1.17 0.88 -2.03
CA VAL A 225 -1.20 0.84 -3.49
C VAL A 225 -0.09 -0.04 -4.05
N GLY A 226 -0.46 -0.98 -4.91
CA GLY A 226 0.46 -1.82 -5.67
C GLY A 226 0.68 -1.32 -7.09
N ASN A 227 1.90 -1.44 -7.60
CA ASN A 227 2.19 -1.32 -9.03
C ASN A 227 2.43 -2.71 -9.60
N VAL A 228 1.83 -2.98 -10.76
CA VAL A 228 1.90 -4.26 -11.47
C VAL A 228 2.14 -4.02 -12.96
N GLU A 229 2.63 -5.04 -13.65
CA GLU A 229 2.87 -5.00 -15.09
C GLU A 229 1.57 -5.07 -15.90
N ASP A 230 0.60 -5.86 -15.44
CA ASP A 230 -0.72 -6.06 -16.08
C ASP A 230 -1.84 -5.98 -15.04
N LEU A 231 -2.64 -4.91 -15.11
CA LEU A 231 -3.69 -4.61 -14.13
C LEU A 231 -4.81 -5.63 -14.20
N ALA A 232 -5.21 -6.03 -15.40
CA ALA A 232 -6.34 -6.94 -15.61
C ALA A 232 -6.11 -8.29 -14.92
N SER A 233 -4.92 -8.89 -15.10
CA SER A 233 -4.59 -10.16 -14.46
C SER A 233 -4.43 -10.02 -12.96
N ALA A 234 -3.81 -8.94 -12.47
CA ALA A 234 -3.62 -8.70 -11.05
C ALA A 234 -4.96 -8.51 -10.32
N VAL A 235 -5.85 -7.65 -10.85
CA VAL A 235 -7.19 -7.41 -10.30
C VAL A 235 -8.00 -8.70 -10.29
N LYS A 236 -8.04 -9.44 -11.42
CA LYS A 236 -8.75 -10.72 -11.49
C LYS A 236 -8.21 -11.73 -10.48
N TYR A 237 -6.89 -11.85 -10.34
CA TYR A 237 -6.27 -12.75 -9.38
C TYR A 237 -6.68 -12.41 -7.94
N VAL A 238 -6.49 -11.15 -7.53
CA VAL A 238 -6.80 -10.71 -6.16
C VAL A 238 -8.29 -10.82 -5.86
N ALA A 239 -9.16 -10.26 -6.72
CA ALA A 239 -10.60 -10.34 -6.55
C ALA A 239 -11.11 -11.79 -6.56
N ALA A 240 -10.51 -12.68 -7.36
CA ALA A 240 -10.91 -14.07 -7.42
C ALA A 240 -10.73 -14.77 -6.07
N PHE A 241 -9.61 -14.58 -5.36
CA PHE A 241 -9.37 -15.30 -4.11
C PHE A 241 -9.90 -14.61 -2.85
N THR A 242 -10.01 -13.28 -2.84
CA THR A 242 -10.56 -12.54 -1.68
C THR A 242 -12.07 -12.37 -1.77
N GLY A 243 -12.62 -12.24 -2.98
CA GLY A 243 -13.99 -11.78 -3.20
C GLY A 243 -14.17 -10.27 -3.10
N PHE A 244 -13.08 -9.51 -2.99
CA PHE A 244 -13.10 -8.04 -2.96
C PHE A 244 -13.73 -7.49 -4.24
N HIS A 245 -14.50 -6.41 -4.12
CA HIS A 245 -15.16 -5.74 -5.24
C HIS A 245 -14.40 -4.51 -5.69
N GLU A 246 -14.63 -4.12 -6.95
CA GLU A 246 -14.13 -2.87 -7.49
C GLU A 246 -14.85 -1.68 -6.83
N PHE A 247 -14.08 -0.84 -6.16
CA PHE A 247 -14.57 0.35 -5.45
C PHE A 247 -14.54 1.60 -6.33
N ALA A 248 -13.48 1.74 -7.13
CA ALA A 248 -13.27 2.84 -8.05
C ALA A 248 -12.24 2.43 -9.10
N GLU A 249 -12.26 3.11 -10.24
CA GLU A 249 -11.24 2.97 -11.27
C GLU A 249 -10.88 4.33 -11.89
N PHE A 250 -9.67 4.41 -12.42
CA PHE A 250 -9.14 5.58 -13.09
C PHE A 250 -8.39 5.14 -14.35
N THR A 251 -8.70 5.76 -15.47
CA THR A 251 -7.99 5.52 -16.73
C THR A 251 -6.96 6.60 -17.02
N ALA A 252 -6.09 6.36 -17.99
CA ALA A 252 -5.17 7.38 -18.50
C ALA A 252 -5.88 8.69 -18.88
N ALA A 253 -7.12 8.61 -19.39
CA ALA A 253 -7.92 9.79 -19.74
C ALA A 253 -8.44 10.55 -18.52
N ASP A 254 -8.57 9.88 -17.36
CA ASP A 254 -9.05 10.48 -16.13
C ASP A 254 -7.95 11.22 -15.35
N ILE A 255 -6.74 10.64 -15.30
CA ILE A 255 -5.66 11.05 -14.38
C ILE A 255 -4.29 11.24 -15.05
N GLY A 256 -4.17 10.94 -16.34
CA GLY A 256 -2.92 11.14 -17.08
C GLY A 256 -2.61 12.62 -17.33
N THR A 257 -1.33 12.90 -17.52
CA THR A 257 -0.86 14.21 -17.99
C THR A 257 -0.81 14.22 -19.52
N ALA A 258 -0.43 15.36 -20.11
CA ALA A 258 -0.14 15.44 -21.54
C ALA A 258 1.10 14.60 -21.94
N GLU A 259 1.88 14.13 -20.97
CA GLU A 259 3.17 13.47 -21.17
C GLU A 259 3.18 11.99 -20.71
N SER A 260 2.40 11.60 -19.70
CA SER A 260 2.40 10.25 -19.12
C SER A 260 1.01 9.83 -18.60
N GLY A 261 0.82 8.54 -18.31
CA GLY A 261 -0.44 8.03 -17.78
C GLY A 261 -0.30 6.70 -17.06
N LEU A 262 -1.38 6.31 -16.38
CA LEU A 262 -1.57 5.01 -15.74
C LEU A 262 -3.05 4.64 -15.77
N ASN A 263 -3.33 3.35 -15.64
CA ASN A 263 -4.65 2.86 -15.27
C ASN A 263 -4.61 2.34 -13.84
N SER A 264 -5.69 2.52 -13.09
CA SER A 264 -5.80 2.12 -11.69
C SER A 264 -7.17 1.53 -11.39
N VAL A 265 -7.19 0.46 -10.60
CA VAL A 265 -8.43 -0.12 -10.04
C VAL A 265 -8.25 -0.30 -8.54
N VAL A 266 -9.24 0.14 -7.78
CA VAL A 266 -9.30 0.00 -6.33
C VAL A 266 -10.14 -1.20 -5.97
N LEU A 267 -9.55 -2.20 -5.31
CA LEU A 267 -10.29 -3.28 -4.68
C LEU A 267 -10.60 -2.96 -3.22
N ALA A 268 -11.79 -3.34 -2.76
CA ALA A 268 -12.24 -3.16 -1.40
C ALA A 268 -12.88 -4.42 -0.80
N ASN A 269 -12.77 -4.58 0.52
CA ASN A 269 -13.57 -5.58 1.24
C ASN A 269 -15.04 -5.11 1.39
N ASN A 270 -15.92 -5.98 1.91
CA ASN A 270 -17.35 -5.72 2.07
C ASN A 270 -17.67 -4.42 2.82
N GLU A 271 -16.93 -4.14 3.90
CA GLU A 271 -17.10 -2.93 4.72
C GLU A 271 -16.29 -1.74 4.20
N GLU A 272 -15.52 -1.94 3.14
CA GLU A 272 -14.68 -0.94 2.48
C GLU A 272 -13.69 -0.27 3.46
N THR A 273 -13.25 -1.04 4.46
CA THR A 273 -12.24 -0.67 5.47
C THR A 273 -10.83 -1.07 5.06
N VAL A 274 -10.69 -1.96 4.07
CA VAL A 274 -9.44 -2.36 3.43
C VAL A 274 -9.53 -1.95 1.97
N LEU A 275 -8.63 -1.09 1.54
CA LEU A 275 -8.58 -0.54 0.18
C LEU A 275 -7.20 -0.84 -0.42
N ILE A 276 -7.18 -1.62 -1.51
CA ILE A 276 -5.95 -2.01 -2.22
C ILE A 276 -6.05 -1.56 -3.68
N PRO A 277 -5.67 -0.31 -3.99
CA PRO A 277 -5.47 0.12 -5.36
C PRO A 277 -4.32 -0.63 -6.03
N MET A 278 -4.48 -0.92 -7.32
CA MET A 278 -3.42 -1.46 -8.19
C MET A 278 -3.31 -0.60 -9.44
N ASN A 279 -2.08 -0.32 -9.88
CA ASN A 279 -1.78 0.48 -11.06
C ASN A 279 -0.99 -0.29 -12.10
N GLU A 280 -1.23 0.00 -13.38
CA GLU A 280 -0.38 -0.43 -14.50
C GLU A 280 0.15 0.78 -15.31
N PRO A 281 1.30 0.64 -15.98
CA PRO A 281 1.80 1.69 -16.86
C PRO A 281 0.97 1.78 -18.15
N VAL A 282 0.76 2.99 -18.64
CA VAL A 282 0.28 3.22 -20.00
C VAL A 282 1.48 3.45 -20.91
N HIS A 283 1.63 2.61 -21.93
CA HIS A 283 2.73 2.69 -22.89
C HIS A 283 2.42 3.62 -24.07
N GLY A 284 3.46 4.05 -24.79
CA GLY A 284 3.33 4.89 -25.99
C GLY A 284 3.09 6.38 -25.72
N THR A 285 3.24 6.82 -24.47
CA THR A 285 3.17 8.22 -24.05
C THR A 285 4.49 8.97 -24.33
N LYS A 286 4.47 10.31 -24.34
CA LYS A 286 5.66 11.13 -24.66
C LYS A 286 6.80 10.94 -23.67
N ARG A 287 6.45 10.79 -22.39
CA ARG A 287 7.34 10.42 -21.30
C ARG A 287 7.04 9.02 -20.83
N ARG A 288 8.03 8.44 -20.17
CA ARG A 288 7.90 7.17 -19.49
C ARG A 288 6.87 7.29 -18.35
N SER A 289 5.96 6.32 -18.24
CA SER A 289 5.04 6.27 -17.10
C SER A 289 5.80 6.10 -15.79
N GLN A 290 5.40 6.82 -14.75
CA GLN A 290 5.92 6.68 -13.39
C GLN A 290 5.79 5.24 -12.86
N ILE A 291 4.74 4.54 -13.28
CA ILE A 291 4.54 3.13 -12.91
C ILE A 291 5.64 2.26 -13.53
N GLN A 292 6.04 2.54 -14.77
CA GLN A 292 7.16 1.84 -15.40
C GLN A 292 8.49 2.20 -14.73
N THR A 293 8.71 3.48 -14.39
CA THR A 293 9.91 3.89 -13.63
C THR A 293 10.01 3.14 -12.30
N TYR A 294 8.89 2.97 -11.59
CA TYR A 294 8.83 2.14 -10.39
C TYR A 294 9.21 0.69 -10.70
N LEU A 295 8.56 0.04 -11.68
CA LEU A 295 8.79 -1.39 -11.99
C LEU A 295 10.25 -1.66 -12.34
N ASP A 296 10.91 -0.74 -13.05
CA ASP A 296 12.33 -0.83 -13.36
C ASP A 296 13.23 -0.79 -12.13
N HIS A 297 13.04 0.20 -11.26
CA HIS A 297 13.90 0.42 -10.09
C HIS A 297 13.56 -0.51 -8.93
N ASN A 298 12.31 -0.95 -8.85
CA ASN A 298 11.87 -1.97 -7.91
C ASN A 298 12.22 -3.37 -8.43
N VAL A 299 12.48 -3.55 -9.72
CA VAL A 299 12.72 -4.86 -10.35
C VAL A 299 11.46 -5.74 -10.24
N GLY A 300 10.33 -5.21 -10.71
CA GLY A 300 9.03 -5.86 -10.77
C GLY A 300 7.97 -5.23 -9.87
N ALA A 301 6.80 -5.87 -9.82
CA ALA A 301 5.67 -5.45 -9.00
C ALA A 301 5.97 -5.29 -7.51
N GLY A 302 5.25 -4.38 -6.85
CA GLY A 302 5.42 -4.09 -5.42
C GLY A 302 4.53 -2.97 -4.91
N VAL A 303 4.61 -2.67 -3.61
CA VAL A 303 3.88 -1.53 -3.01
C VAL A 303 4.56 -0.22 -3.40
N GLN A 304 3.80 0.65 -4.04
CA GLN A 304 4.23 1.99 -4.44
C GLN A 304 4.07 2.98 -3.29
N HIS A 305 2.89 3.04 -2.68
CA HIS A 305 2.66 3.98 -1.59
C HIS A 305 1.66 3.48 -0.56
N LEU A 306 1.76 4.09 0.62
CA LEU A 306 0.88 3.87 1.76
C LEU A 306 0.27 5.21 2.15
N ALA A 307 -1.06 5.27 2.16
CA ALA A 307 -1.78 6.46 2.56
C ALA A 307 -2.13 6.42 4.05
N LEU A 308 -1.62 7.39 4.80
CA LEU A 308 -1.70 7.44 6.25
C LEU A 308 -2.71 8.53 6.63
N ALA A 309 -3.85 8.12 7.19
CA ALA A 309 -4.89 9.05 7.58
C ALA A 309 -4.57 9.72 8.91
N THR A 310 -4.84 11.02 8.98
CA THR A 310 -4.77 11.87 10.17
C THR A 310 -6.05 12.68 10.31
N ASP A 311 -6.38 13.06 11.55
CA ASP A 311 -7.54 13.91 11.85
C ASP A 311 -7.20 15.42 11.77
N ASP A 312 -5.91 15.76 11.71
CA ASP A 312 -5.41 17.12 11.48
C ASP A 312 -4.13 17.08 10.63
N VAL A 313 -4.31 17.09 9.31
CA VAL A 313 -3.19 17.03 8.36
C VAL A 313 -2.28 18.24 8.47
N LEU A 314 -2.81 19.42 8.81
CA LEU A 314 -2.02 20.64 8.89
C LEU A 314 -1.07 20.59 10.09
N GLN A 315 -1.53 20.09 11.24
CA GLN A 315 -0.66 19.84 12.39
C GLN A 315 0.35 18.73 12.09
N THR A 316 -0.09 17.58 11.57
CA THR A 316 0.80 16.46 11.24
C THR A 316 1.93 16.90 10.31
N LEU A 317 1.62 17.67 9.26
CA LEU A 317 2.63 18.14 8.32
C LEU A 317 3.57 19.18 8.88
N ARG A 318 3.11 20.06 9.78
CA ARG A 318 4.00 20.99 10.50
C ARG A 318 5.06 20.22 11.28
N GLU A 319 4.67 19.19 12.01
CA GLU A 319 5.61 18.35 12.76
C GLU A 319 6.56 17.58 11.85
N MET A 320 6.02 16.90 10.82
CA MET A 320 6.83 16.12 9.87
C MET A 320 7.84 17.00 9.11
N LYS A 321 7.41 18.15 8.58
CA LYS A 321 8.30 19.08 7.86
C LYS A 321 9.36 19.69 8.76
N ALA A 322 9.06 19.91 10.04
CA ALA A 322 10.07 20.35 11.01
C ALA A 322 11.19 19.31 11.21
N LYS A 323 10.95 18.03 10.89
CA LYS A 323 11.94 16.96 11.00
C LYS A 323 12.72 16.71 9.71
N SER A 324 12.23 17.16 8.55
CA SER A 324 12.87 16.91 7.25
C SER A 324 14.36 17.28 7.21
N PRO A 325 14.80 18.46 7.70
CA PRO A 325 16.23 18.84 7.63
C PRO A 325 17.15 17.99 8.52
N ALA A 326 16.59 17.23 9.46
CA ALA A 326 17.32 16.44 10.46
C ALA A 326 17.14 14.93 10.27
N GLY A 327 16.80 14.48 9.04
CA GLY A 327 16.68 13.06 8.70
C GLY A 327 15.25 12.53 8.62
N GLY A 328 14.23 13.38 8.81
CA GLY A 328 12.83 13.04 8.54
C GLY A 328 12.52 12.85 7.05
N PHE A 329 11.23 12.86 6.71
CA PHE A 329 10.79 12.71 5.32
C PHE A 329 10.67 14.05 4.62
N GLU A 330 11.09 14.11 3.37
CA GLU A 330 10.88 15.26 2.49
C GLU A 330 9.57 15.10 1.72
N PHE A 331 8.99 16.20 1.30
CA PHE A 331 7.73 16.23 0.55
C PHE A 331 7.95 16.66 -0.90
N MET A 332 6.99 16.28 -1.75
CA MET A 332 6.94 16.82 -3.11
C MET A 332 6.83 18.35 -3.07
N PRO A 333 7.37 19.06 -4.08
CA PRO A 333 7.22 20.51 -4.16
C PRO A 333 5.74 20.91 -4.16
N PRO A 334 5.40 22.05 -3.51
CA PRO A 334 4.03 22.56 -3.58
C PRO A 334 3.66 22.87 -5.04
N PRO A 335 2.38 22.70 -5.44
CA PRO A 335 1.88 23.22 -6.69
C PRO A 335 2.13 24.72 -6.85
N VAL A 336 2.10 25.19 -8.09
CA VAL A 336 2.14 26.62 -8.39
C VAL A 336 0.99 27.37 -7.70
N PRO A 337 1.17 28.64 -7.29
CA PRO A 337 0.14 29.41 -6.56
C PRO A 337 -1.23 29.46 -7.25
N THR A 338 -1.26 29.38 -8.59
CA THR A 338 -2.51 29.35 -9.37
C THR A 338 -3.40 28.15 -9.07
N TYR A 339 -2.85 27.04 -8.55
CA TYR A 339 -3.63 25.91 -8.05
C TYR A 339 -4.54 26.32 -6.87
N TYR A 340 -4.01 27.15 -5.97
CA TYR A 340 -4.70 27.57 -4.75
C TYR A 340 -5.70 28.72 -4.98
N VAL A 341 -5.54 29.49 -6.05
CA VAL A 341 -6.51 30.56 -6.42
C VAL A 341 -7.95 30.01 -6.54
N ASN A 342 -8.10 28.78 -7.07
CA ASN A 342 -9.40 28.14 -7.22
C ASN A 342 -9.81 27.26 -6.04
N LEU A 343 -8.96 27.15 -5.00
CA LEU A 343 -9.25 26.34 -3.81
C LEU A 343 -10.52 26.82 -3.11
N ARG A 344 -10.69 28.14 -2.99
CA ARG A 344 -11.90 28.76 -2.42
C ARG A 344 -13.18 28.34 -3.13
N ARG A 345 -13.13 28.16 -4.46
CA ARG A 345 -14.28 27.67 -5.23
C ARG A 345 -14.56 26.18 -5.00
N ARG A 346 -13.51 25.38 -4.73
CA ARG A 346 -13.61 23.93 -4.53
C ARG A 346 -14.05 23.56 -3.11
N ALA A 347 -13.49 24.21 -2.10
CA ALA A 347 -13.64 23.79 -0.71
C ALA A 347 -13.82 24.96 0.28
N GLY A 348 -14.14 26.18 -0.18
CA GLY A 348 -14.27 27.36 0.70
C GLY A 348 -15.48 27.34 1.66
N ASP A 349 -16.41 26.41 1.48
CA ASP A 349 -17.50 26.08 2.41
C ASP A 349 -17.09 25.09 3.51
N VAL A 350 -15.95 24.41 3.34
CA VAL A 350 -15.42 23.40 4.30
C VAL A 350 -14.14 23.89 4.98
N LEU A 351 -13.27 24.57 4.25
CA LEU A 351 -12.01 25.11 4.73
C LEU A 351 -12.10 26.62 4.93
N SER A 352 -11.68 27.10 6.10
CA SER A 352 -11.50 28.52 6.36
C SER A 352 -10.34 29.12 5.54
N GLU A 353 -10.35 30.44 5.33
CA GLU A 353 -9.26 31.15 4.62
C GLU A 353 -7.88 30.88 5.24
N GLU A 354 -7.80 30.77 6.58
CA GLU A 354 -6.56 30.44 7.29
C GLU A 354 -6.10 29.00 6.96
N GLN A 355 -7.02 28.03 6.97
CA GLN A 355 -6.68 26.65 6.60
C GLN A 355 -6.26 26.53 5.13
N MET A 356 -6.91 27.28 4.23
CA MET A 356 -6.55 27.31 2.82
C MET A 356 -5.15 27.89 2.60
N LYS A 357 -4.79 28.94 3.34
CA LYS A 357 -3.44 29.51 3.34
C LYS A 357 -2.41 28.52 3.89
N GLN A 358 -2.73 27.81 4.98
CA GLN A 358 -1.88 26.76 5.51
C GLN A 358 -1.70 25.59 4.53
N CYS A 359 -2.73 25.26 3.74
CA CYS A 359 -2.60 24.28 2.66
C CYS A 359 -1.58 24.73 1.62
N GLU A 360 -1.61 26.00 1.21
CA GLU A 360 -0.61 26.56 0.28
C GLU A 360 0.81 26.53 0.86
N GLU A 361 0.98 26.99 2.10
CA GLU A 361 2.29 27.02 2.79
C GLU A 361 2.89 25.62 2.96
N LEU A 362 2.04 24.61 3.24
CA LEU A 362 2.47 23.23 3.45
C LEU A 362 2.52 22.41 2.16
N GLY A 363 1.97 22.91 1.05
CA GLY A 363 1.90 22.19 -0.22
C GLY A 363 0.82 21.09 -0.27
N VAL A 364 -0.27 21.25 0.48
CA VAL A 364 -1.37 20.29 0.57
C VAL A 364 -2.27 20.41 -0.66
N LEU A 365 -2.50 19.27 -1.31
CA LEU A 365 -3.47 19.14 -2.40
C LEU A 365 -4.87 18.93 -1.81
N VAL A 366 -5.87 19.58 -2.38
CA VAL A 366 -7.27 19.50 -1.94
C VAL A 366 -8.15 19.08 -3.10
N ASP A 367 -8.80 17.93 -2.95
CA ASP A 367 -9.83 17.46 -3.87
C ASP A 367 -11.19 17.38 -3.18
N ARG A 368 -12.24 17.27 -3.98
CA ARG A 368 -13.61 17.14 -3.51
C ARG A 368 -14.42 16.26 -4.44
N ASP A 369 -15.23 15.38 -3.85
CA ASP A 369 -16.30 14.67 -4.54
C ASP A 369 -17.67 15.09 -3.98
N ASP A 370 -18.72 14.40 -4.43
CA ASP A 370 -20.10 14.68 -4.02
C ASP A 370 -20.37 14.36 -2.54
N GLN A 371 -19.47 13.64 -1.85
CA GLN A 371 -19.66 13.12 -0.49
C GLN A 371 -18.73 13.77 0.55
N GLY A 372 -17.57 14.28 0.14
CA GLY A 372 -16.58 14.83 1.07
C GLY A 372 -15.41 15.54 0.40
N VAL A 373 -14.51 16.04 1.24
CA VAL A 373 -13.28 16.74 0.88
C VAL A 373 -12.09 15.89 1.28
N LEU A 374 -11.09 15.81 0.40
CA LEU A 374 -9.85 15.08 0.61
C LEU A 374 -8.67 16.06 0.59
N LEU A 375 -7.95 16.12 1.71
CA LEU A 375 -6.65 16.80 1.80
C LEU A 375 -5.57 15.72 1.71
N GLN A 376 -4.56 15.91 0.87
CA GLN A 376 -3.49 14.95 0.70
C GLN A 376 -2.15 15.62 0.37
N ILE A 377 -1.05 14.95 0.70
CA ILE A 377 0.29 15.32 0.26
C ILE A 377 1.17 14.08 0.17
N PHE A 378 2.14 14.11 -0.73
CA PHE A 378 3.03 12.98 -0.99
C PHE A 378 4.45 13.30 -0.52
N THR A 379 5.11 12.32 0.10
CA THR A 379 6.53 12.39 0.38
C THR A 379 7.32 12.18 -0.91
N ARG A 380 8.59 12.59 -0.89
CA ARG A 380 9.60 11.98 -1.78
C ARG A 380 9.76 10.50 -1.43
N PRO A 381 10.44 9.70 -2.27
CA PRO A 381 10.74 8.31 -1.94
C PRO A 381 11.36 8.18 -0.54
N VAL A 382 10.89 7.18 0.23
CA VAL A 382 11.34 6.97 1.62
C VAL A 382 12.62 6.15 1.71
N GLY A 383 13.02 5.50 0.62
CA GLY A 383 14.32 4.84 0.46
C GLY A 383 15.17 5.52 -0.61
N ASP A 384 16.25 4.86 -1.00
CA ASP A 384 17.21 5.40 -1.97
C ASP A 384 16.66 5.39 -3.40
N ARG A 385 15.76 4.46 -3.71
CA ARG A 385 15.20 4.25 -5.05
C ARG A 385 13.93 5.06 -5.23
N PRO A 386 13.59 5.47 -6.47
CA PRO A 386 12.33 6.14 -6.79
C PRO A 386 11.15 5.14 -6.81
N THR A 387 10.95 4.44 -5.70
CA THR A 387 9.96 3.36 -5.55
C THR A 387 8.91 3.70 -4.50
N LEU A 388 9.13 3.30 -3.25
CA LEU A 388 8.18 3.49 -2.17
C LEU A 388 8.14 4.96 -1.70
N PHE A 389 6.94 5.53 -1.62
CA PHE A 389 6.68 6.82 -0.95
C PHE A 389 5.46 6.73 -0.03
N LEU A 390 5.19 7.78 0.73
CA LEU A 390 4.04 7.86 1.64
C LEU A 390 3.12 8.98 1.18
N GLU A 391 1.83 8.78 1.42
CA GLU A 391 0.80 9.81 1.30
C GLU A 391 0.26 10.11 2.70
N ILE A 392 0.13 11.38 3.06
CA ILE A 392 -0.53 11.80 4.31
C ILE A 392 -1.85 12.44 3.93
N ILE A 393 -2.95 11.90 4.47
CA ILE A 393 -4.29 12.32 4.07
C ILE A 393 -5.18 12.68 5.25
N GLN A 394 -6.16 13.54 4.97
CA GLN A 394 -7.31 13.78 5.83
C GLN A 394 -8.57 13.81 4.97
N ARG A 395 -9.58 13.05 5.40
CA ARG A 395 -10.91 13.02 4.78
C ARG A 395 -11.89 13.79 5.65
N ILE A 396 -12.67 14.69 5.06
CA ILE A 396 -13.69 15.49 5.74
C ILE A 396 -15.05 15.18 5.13
N GLY A 397 -16.00 14.72 5.96
CA GLY A 397 -17.34 14.31 5.52
C GLY A 397 -17.60 12.83 5.71
N CYS A 398 -18.70 12.36 5.13
CA CYS A 398 -19.18 10.97 5.17
C CYS A 398 -19.25 10.33 6.57
N MET A 399 -19.55 11.14 7.58
CA MET A 399 -19.77 10.67 8.94
C MET A 399 -21.12 9.97 9.01
N THR A 400 -21.11 8.74 9.51
CA THR A 400 -22.29 7.92 9.72
C THR A 400 -22.21 7.27 11.11
N LYS A 401 -23.31 6.66 11.55
CA LYS A 401 -23.37 5.93 12.81
C LYS A 401 -23.56 4.44 12.54
N ASP A 402 -22.90 3.61 13.32
CA ASP A 402 -23.20 2.17 13.34
C ASP A 402 -24.48 1.90 14.14
N GLU A 403 -24.88 0.62 14.21
CA GLU A 403 -26.08 0.18 14.93
C GLU A 403 -26.00 0.48 16.44
N GLU A 404 -24.80 0.68 16.97
CA GLU A 404 -24.51 1.02 18.37
C GLU A 404 -24.46 2.54 18.62
N GLY A 405 -24.65 3.35 17.56
CA GLY A 405 -24.67 4.81 17.62
C GLY A 405 -23.28 5.46 17.61
N LYS A 406 -22.21 4.68 17.44
CA LYS A 406 -20.84 5.19 17.35
C LYS A 406 -20.59 5.77 15.96
N GLU A 407 -20.06 6.99 15.95
CA GLU A 407 -19.74 7.69 14.71
C GLU A 407 -18.48 7.09 14.06
N TYR A 408 -18.57 6.83 12.77
CA TYR A 408 -17.45 6.41 11.93
C TYR A 408 -17.52 7.10 10.56
N GLN A 409 -16.37 7.21 9.90
CA GLN A 409 -16.26 7.76 8.56
C GLN A 409 -16.30 6.64 7.53
N LYS A 410 -17.17 6.76 6.53
CA LYS A 410 -17.23 5.78 5.42
C LYS A 410 -15.90 5.72 4.67
N GLY A 411 -15.46 4.49 4.32
CA GLY A 411 -14.26 4.26 3.52
C GLY A 411 -14.29 5.01 2.18
N GLY A 412 -13.15 5.59 1.81
CA GLY A 412 -12.97 6.34 0.55
C GLY A 412 -13.74 7.66 0.44
N CYS A 413 -14.17 8.26 1.55
CA CYS A 413 -14.84 9.57 1.57
C CYS A 413 -14.00 10.68 0.90
N GLY A 414 -14.53 11.39 -0.10
CA GLY A 414 -13.76 12.37 -0.86
C GLY A 414 -12.94 11.77 -2.03
N GLY A 415 -13.17 10.49 -2.34
CA GLY A 415 -12.53 9.77 -3.45
C GLY A 415 -11.04 9.47 -3.20
N PHE A 416 -10.27 9.32 -4.27
CA PHE A 416 -8.81 9.11 -4.19
C PHE A 416 -8.03 10.30 -4.76
N GLY A 417 -8.68 11.46 -4.90
CA GLY A 417 -7.99 12.64 -5.41
C GLY A 417 -7.80 12.61 -6.93
N LYS A 418 -8.83 12.24 -7.72
CA LYS A 418 -8.75 12.24 -9.19
C LYS A 418 -8.16 13.55 -9.73
N GLY A 419 -8.61 14.70 -9.22
CA GLY A 419 -8.08 16.00 -9.63
C GLY A 419 -6.65 16.25 -9.15
N ASN A 420 -6.29 15.67 -8.00
CA ASN A 420 -4.95 15.78 -7.41
C ASN A 420 -3.93 14.88 -8.10
N PHE A 421 -4.31 13.71 -8.63
CA PHE A 421 -3.41 12.81 -9.35
C PHE A 421 -2.74 13.52 -10.53
N SER A 422 -3.49 14.27 -11.33
CA SER A 422 -2.93 15.07 -12.43
C SER A 422 -1.88 16.08 -11.93
N GLU A 423 -2.11 16.73 -10.78
CA GLU A 423 -1.15 17.69 -10.22
C GLU A 423 0.07 17.00 -9.61
N LEU A 424 -0.12 15.88 -8.90
CA LEU A 424 0.97 15.04 -8.42
C LEU A 424 1.89 14.62 -9.57
N PHE A 425 1.33 14.15 -10.69
CA PHE A 425 2.13 13.74 -11.83
C PHE A 425 2.93 14.88 -12.43
N LYS A 426 2.35 16.07 -12.54
CA LYS A 426 3.11 17.26 -12.97
C LYS A 426 4.28 17.54 -12.02
N SER A 427 4.05 17.49 -10.71
CA SER A 427 5.10 17.71 -9.71
C SER A 427 6.21 16.65 -9.78
N ILE A 428 5.86 15.38 -10.02
CA ILE A 428 6.86 14.30 -10.21
C ILE A 428 7.63 14.51 -11.52
N GLU A 429 6.95 14.80 -12.62
CA GLU A 429 7.59 15.05 -13.93
C GLU A 429 8.54 16.25 -13.87
N GLU A 430 8.18 17.33 -13.15
CA GLU A 430 9.05 18.47 -12.91
C GLU A 430 10.27 18.10 -12.06
N TYR A 431 10.07 17.28 -11.03
CA TYR A 431 11.15 16.78 -10.19
C TYR A 431 12.14 15.91 -10.97
N GLU A 432 11.65 15.01 -11.82
CA GLU A 432 12.47 14.20 -12.72
C GLU A 432 13.23 15.06 -13.73
N LYS A 433 12.56 16.04 -14.37
CA LYS A 433 13.22 17.01 -15.27
C LYS A 433 14.40 17.69 -14.58
N ALA A 434 14.22 18.08 -13.31
CA ALA A 434 15.28 18.71 -12.53
C ALA A 434 16.43 17.75 -12.19
N LEU A 435 16.16 16.47 -11.98
CA LEU A 435 17.19 15.44 -11.76
C LEU A 435 17.96 15.12 -13.05
N GLU A 436 17.27 14.90 -14.16
CA GLU A 436 17.86 14.65 -15.48
C GLU A 436 18.79 15.80 -15.90
N ALA A 437 18.34 17.05 -15.72
CA ALA A 437 19.14 18.23 -16.01
C ALA A 437 20.44 18.27 -15.18
N LYS A 438 20.37 17.92 -13.88
CA LYS A 438 21.56 17.85 -13.01
C LYS A 438 22.52 16.74 -13.42
N GLN A 439 22.00 15.58 -13.85
CA GLN A 439 22.83 14.47 -14.34
C GLN A 439 23.54 14.84 -15.65
N GLN A 440 22.85 15.52 -16.57
CA GLN A 440 23.45 16.00 -17.81
C GLN A 440 24.57 17.03 -17.56
N ILE A 441 24.38 17.94 -16.59
CA ILE A 441 25.42 18.89 -16.17
C ILE A 441 26.61 18.19 -15.51
N ALA A 442 26.40 17.09 -14.79
CA ALA A 442 27.48 16.35 -14.14
C ALA A 442 28.32 15.49 -15.11
N ILE A 443 27.77 15.18 -16.29
CA ILE A 443 28.43 14.39 -17.35
C ILE A 443 29.13 15.31 -18.37
N ALA A 444 28.71 16.58 -18.47
CA ALA A 444 29.34 17.63 -19.28
C ALA A 444 30.53 18.26 -18.55
#